data_AF-A0A329ZAE2-F1
#
_entry.id   AF-A0A329ZAE2-F1
#
_cell.length_a   1.000
_cell.length_b   1.000
_cell.length_c   1.000
_cell.angle_alpha   90.00
_cell.angle_beta   90.00
_cell.angle_gamma   90.00
#
_symmetry.space_group_name_H-M   'P 1'
#
loop_
_entity.id
_entity.type
_entity.pdbx_description
1 polymer ?
#
loop_
_entity_poly.entity_id
_entity_poly.type
_entity_poly.pdbx_seq_one_letter_code
_entity_poly.pdbx_strand_id
1 'polypeptide(L)'
;MQNIKRNGFSMIELVFVIVILGVLAAVAVPRFVTTRTDAQVAMFRSDIASTLKAIPARVFAENLDPTASAPTGFSNWGEWMIDTGGLDRGRWQANDNELQVIAQTDSSGNKKPCTGTYIQLQTTNGDLIFDPSKIAAPADGTGKVLCDNLKNSYPSNSNRIIPLATTGAVKF
;
A
#
# COMPACT_ATOMS: atom_id res chain seq x y z
N MET A 1 -6.60 1.66 66.17
CA MET A 1 -6.82 1.93 64.73
C MET A 1 -5.69 2.85 64.27
N GLN A 2 -4.69 2.32 63.54
CA GLN A 2 -3.56 3.14 63.08
C GLN A 2 -4.03 4.01 61.90
N ASN A 3 -3.90 5.32 62.08
CA ASN A 3 -4.30 6.33 61.11
C ASN A 3 -3.21 6.43 60.02
N ILE A 4 -3.46 5.89 58.83
CA ILE A 4 -2.52 5.94 57.71
C ILE A 4 -2.47 7.39 57.21
N LYS A 5 -1.37 8.10 57.51
CA LYS A 5 -1.12 9.44 56.94
C LYS A 5 -0.98 9.30 55.42
N ARG A 6 -1.94 9.86 54.67
CA ARG A 6 -1.83 10.00 53.23
C ARG A 6 -0.88 11.16 52.93
N ASN A 7 0.34 10.86 52.50
CA ASN A 7 1.24 11.88 51.95
C ASN A 7 0.69 12.33 50.59
N GLY A 8 0.39 13.62 50.46
CA GLY A 8 -0.03 14.23 49.21
C GLY A 8 1.17 14.40 48.26
N PHE A 9 0.92 14.26 46.96
CA PHE A 9 1.90 14.52 45.91
C PHE A 9 2.29 16.00 45.90
N SER A 10 3.58 16.31 45.81
CA SER A 10 4.03 17.71 45.74
C SER A 10 3.75 18.30 44.35
N MET A 11 3.39 19.58 44.30
CA MET A 11 3.26 20.29 43.02
C MET A 11 4.57 20.26 42.22
N ILE A 12 5.73 20.29 42.89
CA ILE A 12 7.03 20.25 42.21
C ILE A 12 7.32 18.90 41.55
N GLU A 13 6.88 17.80 42.16
CA GLU A 13 7.05 16.46 41.60
C GLU A 13 6.23 16.31 40.31
N LEU A 14 5.03 16.90 40.29
CA LEU A 14 4.19 16.88 39.10
C LEU A 14 4.80 17.72 37.97
N VAL A 15 5.35 18.90 38.30
CA VAL A 15 6.04 19.76 37.32
C VAL A 15 7.27 19.07 36.72
N PHE A 16 8.08 18.38 37.53
CA PHE A 16 9.26 17.69 37.02
C PHE A 16 8.89 16.54 36.06
N VAL A 17 7.82 15.80 36.36
CA VAL A 17 7.33 14.71 35.51
C VAL A 17 6.87 15.23 34.15
N ILE A 18 6.07 16.29 34.09
CA ILE A 18 5.60 16.84 32.81
C ILE A 18 6.76 17.40 31.96
N VAL A 19 7.80 17.96 32.60
CA VAL A 19 9.00 18.45 31.90
C VAL A 19 9.77 17.29 31.28
N ILE A 20 10.01 16.21 32.04
CA ILE A 20 10.68 15.01 31.50
C ILE A 20 9.87 14.42 30.35
N LEU A 21 8.55 14.24 30.52
CA LEU A 21 7.69 13.72 29.47
C LEU A 21 7.67 14.63 28.23
N GLY A 22 7.72 15.95 28.41
CA GLY A 22 7.82 16.92 27.32
C GLY A 22 9.11 16.75 26.49
N VAL A 23 10.25 16.61 27.15
CA VAL A 23 11.55 16.39 26.47
C VAL A 23 11.57 15.06 25.73
N LEU A 24 11.11 13.97 26.37
CA LEU A 24 11.06 12.64 25.75
C LEU A 24 10.13 12.62 24.53
N ALA A 25 8.96 13.25 24.62
CA ALA A 25 8.01 13.34 23.52
C ALA A 25 8.59 14.11 22.32
N ALA A 26 9.29 15.21 22.56
CA ALA A 26 9.88 16.03 21.50
C ALA A 26 10.88 15.25 20.62
N VAL A 27 11.65 14.32 21.21
CA VAL A 27 12.62 13.49 20.47
C VAL A 27 11.98 12.23 19.87
N ALA A 28 11.00 11.64 20.55
CA ALA A 28 10.37 10.40 20.13
C ALA A 28 9.40 10.57 18.95
N VAL A 29 8.60 11.65 18.94
CA VAL A 29 7.53 11.86 17.94
C VAL A 29 8.07 11.89 16.50
N PRO A 30 9.13 12.66 16.16
CA PRO A 30 9.64 12.70 14.78
C PRO A 30 10.11 11.32 14.29
N ARG A 31 10.82 10.56 15.15
CA ARG A 31 11.30 9.21 14.80
C ARG A 31 10.16 8.21 14.63
N PHE A 32 9.10 8.33 15.42
CA PHE A 32 7.94 7.46 15.31
C PHE A 32 7.21 7.64 13.96
N VAL A 33 7.11 8.88 13.47
CA VAL A 33 6.44 9.16 12.18
C VAL A 33 7.22 8.59 10.99
N THR A 34 8.55 8.72 10.98
CA THR A 34 9.38 8.19 9.88
C THR A 34 9.33 6.65 9.87
N THR A 35 9.51 6.02 11.03
CA THR A 35 9.49 4.55 11.16
C THR A 35 8.14 3.94 10.74
N ARG A 36 7.02 4.62 11.04
CA ARG A 36 5.70 4.20 10.55
C ARG A 36 5.62 4.23 9.02
N THR A 37 6.12 5.29 8.39
CA THR A 37 6.10 5.44 6.93
C THR A 37 6.98 4.38 6.26
N ASP A 38 8.18 4.15 6.80
CA ASP A 38 9.09 3.12 6.29
C ASP A 38 8.50 1.71 6.41
N ALA A 39 7.81 1.42 7.51
CA ALA A 39 7.10 0.17 7.70
C ALA A 39 5.96 0.00 6.67
N GLN A 40 5.20 1.05 6.38
CA GLN A 40 4.17 1.02 5.34
C GLN A 40 4.77 0.75 3.96
N VAL A 41 5.87 1.42 3.61
CA VAL A 41 6.58 1.18 2.34
C VAL A 41 7.05 -0.27 2.24
N ALA A 42 7.64 -0.83 3.29
CA ALA A 42 8.07 -2.23 3.31
C ALA A 42 6.90 -3.21 3.13
N MET A 43 5.75 -2.94 3.78
CA MET A 43 4.53 -3.72 3.57
C MET A 43 4.05 -3.66 2.12
N PHE A 44 3.92 -2.47 1.54
CA PHE A 44 3.48 -2.32 0.14
C PHE A 44 4.42 -3.02 -0.84
N ARG A 45 5.73 -2.98 -0.61
CA ARG A 45 6.69 -3.73 -1.45
C ARG A 45 6.47 -5.23 -1.36
N SER A 46 6.15 -5.76 -0.18
CA SER A 46 5.85 -7.17 0.02
C SER A 46 4.54 -7.57 -0.66
N ASP A 47 3.49 -6.77 -0.50
CA ASP A 47 2.19 -6.93 -1.14
C ASP A 47 2.33 -6.91 -2.68
N ILE A 48 3.08 -5.97 -3.23
CA ILE A 48 3.36 -5.89 -4.68
C ILE A 48 4.11 -7.14 -5.15
N ALA A 49 5.19 -7.51 -4.46
CA ALA A 49 6.02 -8.64 -4.88
C ALA A 49 5.29 -9.99 -4.81
N SER A 50 4.38 -10.16 -3.84
CA SER A 50 3.53 -11.35 -3.73
C SER A 50 2.45 -11.35 -4.82
N THR A 51 1.77 -10.22 -5.03
CA THR A 51 0.72 -10.07 -6.04
C THR A 51 1.23 -10.29 -7.46
N LEU A 52 2.39 -9.71 -7.81
CA LEU A 52 3.01 -9.90 -9.13
C LEU A 52 3.41 -11.36 -9.42
N LYS A 53 3.56 -12.20 -8.39
CA LYS A 53 3.78 -13.64 -8.54
C LYS A 53 2.48 -14.42 -8.58
N ALA A 54 1.50 -14.02 -7.76
CA ALA A 54 0.20 -14.68 -7.66
C ALA A 54 -0.63 -14.54 -8.93
N ILE A 55 -0.62 -13.37 -9.58
CA ILE A 55 -1.39 -13.10 -10.80
C ILE A 55 -1.06 -14.08 -11.93
N PRO A 56 0.19 -14.20 -12.42
CA PRO A 56 0.49 -15.15 -13.49
C PRO A 56 0.16 -16.58 -13.07
N ALA A 57 0.47 -16.97 -11.83
CA ALA A 57 0.16 -18.32 -11.34
C ALA A 57 -1.34 -18.64 -11.42
N ARG A 58 -2.21 -17.70 -11.01
CA ARG A 58 -3.66 -17.89 -11.06
C ARG A 58 -4.19 -17.85 -12.50
N VAL A 59 -3.71 -16.94 -13.34
CA VAL A 59 -4.06 -16.89 -14.77
C VAL A 59 -3.78 -18.22 -15.45
N PHE A 60 -2.60 -18.80 -15.23
CA PHE A 60 -2.25 -20.10 -15.80
C PHE A 60 -3.06 -21.26 -15.20
N ALA A 61 -3.27 -21.26 -13.87
CA ALA A 61 -4.02 -22.32 -13.21
C ALA A 61 -5.50 -22.39 -13.66
N GLU A 62 -6.11 -21.23 -13.88
CA GLU A 62 -7.52 -21.12 -14.27
C GLU A 62 -7.71 -20.98 -15.79
N ASN A 63 -6.63 -21.01 -16.59
CA ASN A 63 -6.64 -20.76 -18.04
C ASN A 63 -7.40 -19.48 -18.42
N LEU A 64 -7.16 -18.42 -17.66
CA LEU A 64 -7.81 -17.13 -17.91
C LEU A 64 -7.20 -16.47 -19.15
N ASP A 65 -8.04 -15.83 -19.96
CA ASP A 65 -7.60 -14.96 -21.04
C ASP A 65 -7.51 -13.51 -20.53
N PRO A 66 -6.30 -12.94 -20.35
CA PRO A 66 -6.12 -11.58 -19.86
C PRO A 66 -6.61 -10.50 -20.84
N THR A 67 -6.90 -10.87 -22.10
CA THR A 67 -7.46 -9.96 -23.09
C THR A 67 -8.98 -9.86 -23.04
N ALA A 68 -9.63 -10.81 -22.38
CA ALA A 68 -11.06 -10.82 -22.15
C ALA A 68 -11.46 -9.94 -20.94
N SER A 69 -12.77 -9.86 -20.69
CA SER A 69 -13.29 -9.29 -19.45
C SER A 69 -12.83 -10.09 -18.23
N ALA A 70 -12.72 -9.41 -17.09
CA ALA A 70 -12.38 -10.06 -15.83
C ALA A 70 -13.31 -11.26 -15.52
N PRO A 71 -12.82 -12.27 -14.78
CA PRO A 71 -13.61 -13.46 -14.46
C PRO A 71 -14.91 -13.13 -13.73
N THR A 72 -15.90 -14.03 -13.86
CA THR A 72 -17.20 -13.88 -13.20
C THR A 72 -17.04 -13.70 -11.69
N GLY A 73 -17.77 -12.73 -11.12
CA GLY A 73 -17.67 -12.37 -9.70
C GLY A 73 -16.80 -11.13 -9.43
N PHE A 74 -16.10 -10.63 -10.45
CA PHE A 74 -15.31 -9.39 -10.37
C PHE A 74 -15.79 -8.38 -11.41
N SER A 75 -15.88 -7.11 -11.01
CA SER A 75 -16.30 -6.04 -11.92
C SER A 75 -15.22 -5.68 -12.96
N ASN A 76 -13.95 -5.89 -12.63
CA ASN A 76 -12.78 -5.55 -13.44
C ASN A 76 -11.54 -6.33 -12.97
N TRP A 77 -10.43 -6.22 -13.72
CA TRP A 77 -9.21 -6.96 -13.39
C TRP A 77 -8.53 -6.46 -12.12
N GLY A 78 -8.68 -5.18 -11.76
CA GLY A 78 -8.12 -4.64 -10.52
C GLY A 78 -8.77 -5.27 -9.27
N GLU A 79 -10.09 -5.48 -9.29
CA GLU A 79 -10.82 -6.18 -8.24
C GLU A 79 -10.39 -7.64 -8.13
N TRP A 80 -10.24 -8.32 -9.27
CA TRP A 80 -9.71 -9.68 -9.32
C TRP A 80 -8.26 -9.76 -8.82
N MET A 81 -7.43 -8.74 -9.09
CA MET A 81 -6.04 -8.68 -8.61
C MET A 81 -5.96 -8.48 -7.09
N ILE A 82 -6.87 -7.72 -6.49
CA ILE A 82 -6.97 -7.57 -5.02
C ILE A 82 -7.24 -8.93 -4.39
N ASP A 83 -8.22 -9.67 -4.90
CA ASP A 83 -8.55 -11.01 -4.42
C ASP A 83 -7.38 -11.99 -4.60
N THR A 84 -6.80 -12.01 -5.80
CA THR A 84 -5.67 -12.89 -6.13
C THR A 84 -4.43 -12.63 -5.28
N GLY A 85 -4.15 -11.36 -4.97
CA GLY A 85 -3.03 -10.96 -4.11
C GLY A 85 -3.34 -11.06 -2.61
N GLY A 86 -4.57 -11.39 -2.22
CA GLY A 86 -4.99 -11.36 -0.81
C GLY A 86 -4.86 -9.96 -0.20
N LEU A 87 -5.07 -8.91 -1.00
CA LEU A 87 -4.77 -7.54 -0.62
C LEU A 87 -5.86 -6.93 0.25
N ASP A 88 -5.44 -6.18 1.26
CA ASP A 88 -6.36 -5.49 2.16
C ASP A 88 -6.99 -4.27 1.49
N ARG A 89 -8.33 -4.20 1.49
CA ARG A 89 -9.09 -3.10 0.85
C ARG A 89 -9.00 -1.76 1.60
N GLY A 90 -8.48 -1.74 2.81
CA GLY A 90 -8.14 -0.50 3.53
C GLY A 90 -6.87 0.15 2.99
N ARG A 91 -5.99 -0.64 2.36
CA ARG A 91 -4.67 -0.21 1.85
C ARG A 91 -4.57 -0.23 0.33
N TRP A 92 -5.42 -1.00 -0.34
CA TRP A 92 -5.46 -1.15 -1.78
C TRP A 92 -6.85 -0.84 -2.33
N GLN A 93 -6.89 -0.29 -3.53
CA GLN A 93 -8.11 -0.11 -4.31
C GLN A 93 -7.91 -0.49 -5.76
N ALA A 94 -8.97 -0.96 -6.39
CA ALA A 94 -9.00 -1.19 -7.83
C ALA A 94 -9.49 0.07 -8.52
N ASN A 95 -8.86 0.39 -9.64
CA ASN A 95 -9.33 1.39 -10.58
C ASN A 95 -9.37 0.73 -11.96
N ASP A 96 -10.53 0.17 -12.31
CA ASP A 96 -10.69 -0.70 -13.48
C ASP A 96 -9.65 -1.83 -13.52
N ASN A 97 -8.76 -1.85 -14.51
CA ASN A 97 -7.73 -2.89 -14.65
C ASN A 97 -6.41 -2.51 -13.97
N GLU A 98 -6.44 -1.50 -13.10
CA GLU A 98 -5.30 -1.01 -12.34
C GLU A 98 -5.48 -1.30 -10.85
N LEU A 99 -4.35 -1.49 -10.18
CA LEU A 99 -4.27 -1.63 -8.73
C LEU A 99 -3.53 -0.43 -8.14
N GLN A 100 -4.17 0.25 -7.18
CA GLN A 100 -3.65 1.45 -6.56
C GLN A 100 -3.53 1.32 -5.04
N VAL A 101 -2.39 1.73 -4.51
CA VAL A 101 -2.13 1.94 -3.09
C VAL A 101 -2.93 3.14 -2.59
N ILE A 102 -3.58 2.99 -1.44
CA ILE A 102 -4.23 4.06 -0.71
C ILE A 102 -3.17 4.73 0.18
N ALA A 103 -2.81 5.97 -0.14
CA ALA A 103 -1.79 6.72 0.58
C ALA A 103 -2.32 7.24 1.93
N GLN A 104 -3.59 7.66 1.94
CA GLN A 104 -4.28 8.13 3.14
C GLN A 104 -5.79 7.92 2.98
N THR A 105 -6.51 7.81 4.10
CA THR A 105 -7.96 7.96 4.13
C THR A 105 -8.27 9.21 4.95
N ASP A 106 -9.11 10.10 4.41
CA ASP A 106 -9.48 11.34 5.11
C ASP A 106 -10.47 11.07 6.27
N SER A 107 -10.77 12.11 7.05
CA SER A 107 -11.71 12.03 8.18
C SER A 107 -13.15 11.69 7.77
N SER A 108 -13.46 11.78 6.47
CA SER A 108 -14.76 11.46 5.89
C SER A 108 -14.80 10.04 5.33
N GLY A 109 -13.70 9.28 5.43
CA GLY A 109 -13.58 7.93 4.90
C GLY A 109 -13.21 7.87 3.42
N ASN A 110 -12.94 9.00 2.76
CA ASN A 110 -12.54 9.00 1.36
C ASN A 110 -11.08 8.55 1.25
N LYS A 111 -10.86 7.59 0.36
CA LYS A 111 -9.54 7.06 0.05
C LYS A 111 -8.82 8.00 -0.90
N LYS A 112 -7.57 8.32 -0.57
CA LYS A 112 -6.66 9.12 -1.40
C LYS A 112 -5.56 8.21 -1.93
N PRO A 113 -5.74 7.60 -3.12
CA PRO A 113 -4.73 6.74 -3.71
C PRO A 113 -3.49 7.51 -4.12
N CYS A 114 -2.35 6.81 -4.16
CA CYS A 114 -1.26 7.19 -5.04
C CYS A 114 -1.77 7.07 -6.48
N THR A 115 -1.62 8.14 -7.24
CA THR A 115 -2.09 8.26 -8.62
C THR A 115 -1.07 7.69 -9.60
N GLY A 116 -1.50 7.57 -10.85
CA GLY A 116 -0.72 7.04 -11.95
C GLY A 116 -0.90 5.53 -12.13
N THR A 117 -0.46 5.05 -13.28
CA THR A 117 -0.66 3.68 -13.73
C THR A 117 0.63 2.89 -13.53
N TYR A 118 0.77 2.28 -12.36
CA TYR A 118 2.00 1.56 -11.98
C TYR A 118 1.81 0.07 -11.76
N ILE A 119 0.59 -0.41 -11.54
CA ILE A 119 0.25 -1.83 -11.62
C ILE A 119 -1.01 -1.92 -12.47
N GLN A 120 -0.90 -2.49 -13.66
CA GLN A 120 -2.01 -2.57 -14.60
C GLN A 120 -1.98 -3.89 -15.36
N LEU A 121 -3.15 -4.48 -15.56
CA LEU A 121 -3.36 -5.51 -16.56
C LEU A 121 -3.87 -4.86 -17.85
N GLN A 122 -3.04 -4.83 -18.88
CA GLN A 122 -3.41 -4.28 -20.18
C GLN A 122 -4.15 -5.35 -20.99
N THR A 123 -5.47 -5.20 -21.12
CA THR A 123 -6.32 -6.15 -21.84
C THR A 123 -6.11 -6.17 -23.36
N THR A 124 -5.45 -5.15 -23.94
CA THR A 124 -5.13 -5.16 -25.38
C THR A 124 -4.11 -6.24 -25.74
N ASN A 125 -3.10 -6.42 -24.90
CA ASN A 125 -1.97 -7.33 -25.16
C ASN A 125 -1.92 -8.50 -24.17
N GLY A 126 -2.71 -8.42 -23.09
CA GLY A 126 -2.67 -9.34 -21.97
C GLY A 126 -1.36 -9.25 -21.17
N ASP A 127 -0.78 -8.06 -21.07
CA ASP A 127 0.44 -7.82 -20.31
C ASP A 127 0.10 -7.30 -18.91
N LEU A 128 0.73 -7.88 -17.88
CA LEU A 128 0.78 -7.30 -16.55
C LEU A 128 1.99 -6.39 -16.45
N ILE A 129 1.73 -5.10 -16.28
CA ILE A 129 2.76 -4.05 -16.25
C ILE A 129 2.91 -3.59 -14.80
N PHE A 130 4.15 -3.57 -14.33
CA PHE A 130 4.55 -2.92 -13.09
C PHE A 130 5.59 -1.84 -13.36
N ASP A 131 5.17 -0.57 -13.36
CA ASP A 131 6.06 0.59 -13.56
C ASP A 131 6.06 1.50 -12.31
N PRO A 132 7.00 1.33 -11.37
CA PRO A 132 7.05 2.14 -10.15
C PRO A 132 7.33 3.62 -10.42
N SER A 133 7.84 3.99 -11.61
CA SER A 133 8.12 5.40 -11.93
C SER A 133 6.85 6.25 -12.05
N LYS A 134 5.72 5.59 -12.36
CA LYS A 134 4.39 6.19 -12.53
C LYS A 134 3.66 6.42 -11.21
N ILE A 135 4.15 5.89 -10.09
CA ILE A 135 3.61 6.19 -8.77
C ILE A 135 3.75 7.70 -8.54
N ALA A 136 2.64 8.36 -8.28
CA ALA A 136 2.60 9.78 -7.97
C ALA A 136 1.69 10.06 -6.79
N ALA A 137 1.95 11.17 -6.09
CA ALA A 137 1.02 11.64 -5.07
C ALA A 137 -0.26 12.19 -5.73
N PRO A 138 -1.41 12.13 -5.04
CA PRO A 138 -2.59 12.86 -5.47
C PRO A 138 -2.33 14.38 -5.52
N ALA A 139 -3.06 15.09 -6.37
CA ALA A 139 -2.84 16.51 -6.65
C ALA A 139 -2.98 17.43 -5.43
N ASP A 140 -3.73 16.99 -4.42
CA ASP A 140 -3.89 17.70 -3.14
C ASP A 140 -2.68 17.52 -2.19
N GLY A 141 -1.67 16.74 -2.58
CA GLY A 141 -0.46 16.49 -1.80
C GLY A 141 -0.66 15.51 -0.63
N THR A 142 -1.87 14.96 -0.46
CA THR A 142 -2.18 14.04 0.62
C THR A 142 -1.38 12.74 0.48
N GLY A 143 -0.74 12.27 1.55
CA GLY A 143 0.07 11.05 1.48
C GLY A 143 1.29 11.13 0.57
N LYS A 144 1.72 12.32 0.13
CA LYS A 144 2.86 12.53 -0.76
C LYS A 144 4.13 11.82 -0.29
N VAL A 145 4.45 11.92 0.99
CA VAL A 145 5.65 11.28 1.58
C VAL A 145 5.63 9.77 1.37
N LEU A 146 4.48 9.12 1.57
CA LEU A 146 4.34 7.68 1.38
C LEU A 146 4.49 7.29 -0.09
N CYS A 147 3.80 7.97 -1.01
CA CYS A 147 3.88 7.68 -2.44
C CYS A 147 5.30 7.91 -3.00
N ASP A 148 5.96 9.00 -2.58
CA ASP A 148 7.33 9.31 -3.00
C ASP A 148 8.33 8.30 -2.44
N ASN A 149 8.21 7.95 -1.15
CA ASN A 149 9.08 6.94 -0.54
C ASN A 149 8.86 5.57 -1.19
N LEU A 150 7.61 5.21 -1.51
CA LEU A 150 7.30 3.96 -2.22
C LEU A 150 7.92 3.95 -3.62
N LYS A 151 7.78 5.04 -4.38
CA LYS A 151 8.43 5.20 -5.69
C LYS A 151 9.95 5.06 -5.58
N ASN A 152 10.57 5.82 -4.68
CA ASN A 152 12.03 5.86 -4.49
C ASN A 152 12.58 4.56 -3.90
N SER A 153 11.72 3.71 -3.32
CA SER A 153 12.11 2.39 -2.83
C SER A 153 12.54 1.44 -3.96
N TYR A 154 12.11 1.72 -5.21
CA TYR A 154 12.48 0.95 -6.39
C TYR A 154 13.61 1.68 -7.15
N PRO A 155 14.69 0.97 -7.55
CA PRO A 155 15.72 1.53 -8.42
C PRO A 155 15.17 2.03 -9.76
N SER A 156 15.84 3.02 -10.35
CA SER A 156 15.60 3.43 -11.73
C SER A 156 15.71 2.21 -12.66
N ASN A 157 14.70 1.99 -13.52
CA ASN A 157 14.53 0.82 -14.40
C ASN A 157 13.99 -0.47 -13.73
N SER A 158 13.28 -0.35 -12.62
CA SER A 158 12.56 -1.49 -12.02
C SER A 158 11.23 -1.83 -12.72
N ASN A 159 10.96 -1.27 -13.90
CA ASN A 159 9.76 -1.58 -14.67
C ASN A 159 9.78 -3.06 -15.08
N ARG A 160 8.64 -3.74 -14.94
CA ARG A 160 8.45 -5.14 -15.31
C ARG A 160 7.22 -5.25 -16.19
N ILE A 161 7.37 -5.97 -17.29
CA ILE A 161 6.25 -6.37 -18.15
C ILE A 161 6.23 -7.89 -18.13
N ILE A 162 5.11 -8.45 -17.72
CA ILE A 162 4.89 -9.89 -17.61
C ILE A 162 3.81 -10.25 -18.63
N PRO A 163 4.16 -10.88 -19.75
CA PRO A 163 3.16 -11.32 -20.71
C PRO A 163 2.34 -12.47 -20.10
N LEU A 164 1.03 -12.26 -20.00
CA LEU A 164 0.09 -13.25 -19.47
C LEU A 164 -0.70 -13.92 -20.59
N ALA A 165 -0.92 -13.23 -21.70
CA ALA A 165 -1.49 -13.85 -22.89
C ALA A 165 -0.50 -14.85 -23.49
N THR A 166 -0.93 -16.09 -23.63
CA THR A 166 -0.24 -17.08 -24.48
C THR A 166 -0.41 -16.66 -25.94
N THR A 167 0.47 -15.77 -26.39
CA THR A 167 0.65 -15.54 -27.82
C THR A 167 1.39 -16.75 -28.42
N GLY A 168 0.67 -17.88 -28.53
CA GLY A 168 1.05 -19.00 -29.40
C GLY A 168 1.43 -20.36 -28.78
N ALA A 169 1.27 -20.61 -27.48
CA ALA A 169 1.63 -21.93 -26.92
C ALA A 169 0.46 -22.93 -27.00
N VAL A 170 0.54 -23.77 -28.05
CA VAL A 170 -0.07 -25.10 -28.25
C VAL A 170 -1.60 -25.16 -28.29
N LYS A 171 -2.13 -24.96 -29.51
CA LYS A 171 -3.34 -25.68 -29.93
C LYS A 171 -2.93 -27.12 -30.24
N PHE A 172 -3.53 -28.09 -29.56
CA PHE A 172 -3.56 -29.47 -30.05
C PHE A 172 -4.54 -29.57 -31.22
#